data_AF-A0A818HV27-F1
#
_entry.id   AF-A0A818HV27-F1
#
_cell.length_a   1.000
_cell.length_b   1.000
_cell.length_c   1.000
_cell.angle_alpha   90.00
_cell.angle_beta   90.00
_cell.angle_gamma   90.00
#
_symmetry.space_group_name_H-M   'P 1'
#
loop_
_entity.id
_entity.type
_entity.pdbx_description
1 polymer ?
#
loop_
_entity_poly.entity_id
_entity_poly.type
_entity_poly.pdbx_seq_one_letter_code
_entity_poly.pdbx_strand_id
1 'polypeptide(L)'
;MLFLFIESIGICSDGDKTTYRTLFLITFGSGLNTYSQKVPSDFNVTTSYSQVFGGGLSSDQFGFVNAVPSGNQFWHSGALDHTLNDANGYMFLVTVNTGNLQLISYKINNLYIGLQYEFTAYLANVFTKARISGFIIDVNFEVRAATTNGPLLAQYKTIGLTTYDSMTWSKQSVSFTATHSSVVLLMISTNGFIRGYGLAIDDIELRGCSTMESSFSSTDELLSSSSFTPIVCRNFTMIGVSCCYTLQPCQNNGTCEDTQANIDGYSCSCPFGFSGFHCEIDHRPCICSVTSNSTFNCTCDDGWQGIHCESTINFCDTVICENQGICRPLLLNYTCECPNGYSGLHCEINSITAPTISTISTTTTMPSTVDQQGKVPYSEYPNSILCFQAYWKTA
;
A
#
# COMPACT_ATOMS: atom_id res chain seq x y z
N MET A 1 -11.45 42.68 -17.90
CA MET A 1 -11.05 41.55 -18.76
C MET A 1 -11.12 40.32 -17.87
N LEU A 2 -12.08 39.42 -18.14
CA LEU A 2 -12.37 38.26 -17.32
C LEU A 2 -11.21 37.25 -17.53
N PHE A 3 -10.39 37.01 -16.51
CA PHE A 3 -9.30 36.02 -16.58
C PHE A 3 -9.93 34.62 -16.54
N LEU A 4 -9.93 33.95 -17.69
CA LEU A 4 -10.20 32.51 -17.78
C LEU A 4 -8.95 31.78 -17.27
N PHE A 5 -9.00 31.31 -16.02
CA PHE A 5 -8.07 30.31 -15.51
C PHE A 5 -8.34 29.01 -16.27
N ILE A 6 -7.40 28.57 -17.11
CA ILE A 6 -7.45 27.23 -17.71
C ILE A 6 -6.88 26.29 -16.65
N GLU A 7 -7.72 25.84 -15.73
CA GLU A 7 -7.37 24.72 -14.86
C GLU A 7 -7.47 23.43 -15.68
N SER A 8 -6.46 22.56 -15.55
CA SER A 8 -6.57 21.18 -16.03
C SER A 8 -7.81 20.55 -15.38
N ILE A 9 -8.69 19.98 -16.19
CA ILE A 9 -9.92 19.32 -15.71
C ILE A 9 -9.49 18.02 -15.01
N GLY A 10 -9.14 18.12 -13.74
CA GLY A 10 -8.98 16.98 -12.85
C GLY A 10 -10.31 16.23 -12.72
N ILE A 11 -10.25 14.90 -12.59
CA ILE A 11 -11.45 14.06 -12.42
C ILE A 11 -12.13 14.32 -11.06
N CYS A 12 -11.37 14.81 -10.08
CA CYS A 12 -11.90 15.41 -8.85
C CYS A 12 -12.72 16.67 -9.20
N SER A 13 -14.01 16.53 -9.49
CA SER A 13 -14.88 17.67 -9.78
C SER A 13 -15.05 18.53 -8.52
N ASP A 14 -14.66 19.81 -8.56
CA ASP A 14 -14.77 20.80 -7.47
C ASP A 14 -16.21 21.12 -7.00
N GLY A 15 -17.18 20.27 -7.38
CA GLY A 15 -18.61 20.44 -7.13
C GLY A 15 -19.04 20.24 -5.68
N ASP A 16 -18.20 19.69 -4.81
CA ASP A 16 -18.54 19.51 -3.38
C ASP A 16 -17.34 19.83 -2.46
N LYS A 17 -17.22 21.12 -2.12
CA LYS A 17 -16.05 21.74 -1.47
C LYS A 17 -15.86 21.43 0.02
N THR A 18 -16.17 20.23 0.53
CA THR A 18 -16.13 20.04 2.00
C THR A 18 -15.36 18.88 2.61
N THR A 19 -14.93 17.82 1.92
CA THR A 19 -14.16 16.75 2.62
C THR A 19 -13.29 15.88 1.69
N TYR A 20 -12.30 16.46 1.01
CA TYR A 20 -11.21 15.67 0.42
C TYR A 20 -10.10 15.46 1.45
N ARG A 21 -9.60 14.22 1.58
CA ARG A 21 -8.45 13.93 2.45
C ARG A 21 -7.15 14.19 1.68
N THR A 22 -6.43 15.24 2.06
CA THR A 22 -5.04 15.47 1.64
C THR A 22 -4.16 14.42 2.32
N LEU A 23 -3.44 13.62 1.51
CA LEU A 23 -2.48 12.63 2.00
C LEU A 23 -1.16 13.32 2.38
N PHE A 24 -0.74 14.29 1.56
CA PHE A 24 0.35 15.18 1.88
C PHE A 24 0.20 16.50 1.11
N LEU A 25 0.79 17.55 1.66
CA LEU A 25 1.01 18.84 1.01
C LEU A 25 2.45 19.28 1.32
N ILE A 26 3.20 19.65 0.29
CA ILE A 26 4.56 20.17 0.39
C ILE A 26 4.55 21.63 -0.07
N THR A 27 4.73 22.53 0.88
CA THR A 27 4.86 24.00 0.65
C THR A 27 6.32 24.47 0.83
N PHE A 28 7.25 23.53 0.98
CA PHE A 28 8.67 23.74 1.35
C PHE A 28 8.95 24.56 2.64
N GLY A 29 7.91 25.02 3.34
CA GLY A 29 7.96 25.84 4.55
C GLY A 29 8.43 27.27 4.26
N SER A 30 8.77 28.03 5.30
CA SER A 30 9.12 29.45 5.17
C SER A 30 10.34 29.89 5.96
N GLY A 31 10.92 31.03 5.58
CA GLY A 31 12.08 31.59 6.26
C GLY A 31 12.63 32.87 5.63
N LEU A 32 13.42 33.61 6.42
CA LEU A 32 13.94 34.93 6.04
C LEU A 32 15.14 34.87 5.09
N ASN A 33 15.83 33.73 5.02
CA ASN A 33 16.97 33.56 4.14
C ASN A 33 16.50 33.29 2.71
N THR A 34 17.19 33.88 1.72
CA THR A 34 16.88 33.64 0.30
C THR A 34 16.90 32.17 -0.08
N TYR A 35 17.82 31.39 0.50
CA TYR A 35 17.92 29.95 0.31
C TYR A 35 17.63 29.23 1.61
N SER A 36 16.72 28.26 1.58
CA SER A 36 16.49 27.34 2.68
C SER A 36 17.67 26.37 2.82
N GLN A 37 17.97 25.99 4.05
CA GLN A 37 18.94 24.93 4.36
C GLN A 37 18.32 23.52 4.31
N LYS A 38 17.01 23.42 4.07
CA LYS A 38 16.32 22.13 3.93
C LYS A 38 16.78 21.38 2.68
N VAL A 39 16.69 20.07 2.71
CA VAL A 39 17.07 19.16 1.62
C VAL A 39 15.86 18.37 1.13
N PRO A 40 15.88 17.79 -0.09
CA PRO A 40 14.76 17.00 -0.64
C PRO A 40 14.18 15.94 0.31
N SER A 41 15.04 15.25 1.07
CA SER A 41 14.62 14.21 2.02
C SER A 41 13.78 14.75 3.18
N ASP A 42 13.88 16.04 3.52
CA ASP A 42 13.04 16.67 4.56
C ASP A 42 11.55 16.70 4.15
N PHE A 43 11.28 16.55 2.85
CA PHE A 43 9.93 16.49 2.27
C PHE A 43 9.62 15.12 1.66
N ASN A 44 10.43 14.10 1.95
CA ASN A 44 10.29 12.75 1.40
C ASN A 44 10.28 12.71 -0.15
N VAL A 45 10.96 13.66 -0.79
CA VAL A 45 11.17 13.71 -2.24
C VAL A 45 12.62 13.39 -2.60
N THR A 46 12.82 12.90 -3.82
CA THR A 46 14.15 12.75 -4.44
C THR A 46 14.19 13.49 -5.78
N THR A 47 15.37 13.95 -6.18
CA THR A 47 15.59 14.70 -7.42
C THR A 47 16.92 14.31 -8.04
N SER A 48 17.03 14.38 -9.37
CA SER A 48 18.32 14.19 -10.07
C SER A 48 19.18 15.45 -10.14
N TYR A 49 18.69 16.56 -9.58
CA TYR A 49 19.34 17.87 -9.64
C TYR A 49 20.26 18.11 -8.44
N SER A 50 21.27 18.96 -8.62
CA SER A 50 22.23 19.29 -7.55
C SER A 50 21.76 20.51 -6.75
N GLN A 51 21.72 20.39 -5.42
CA GLN A 51 21.30 21.49 -4.57
C GLN A 51 22.38 22.58 -4.44
N VAL A 52 21.98 23.84 -4.40
CA VAL A 52 22.84 24.97 -4.02
C VAL A 52 22.27 25.75 -2.85
N PHE A 53 23.16 26.30 -2.02
CA PHE A 53 22.83 27.14 -0.86
C PHE A 53 23.47 28.52 -1.04
N GLY A 54 22.86 29.35 -1.88
CA GLY A 54 23.37 30.69 -2.23
C GLY A 54 24.17 30.77 -3.54
N GLY A 55 24.22 31.97 -4.13
CA GLY A 55 24.73 32.20 -5.49
C GLY A 55 23.68 31.95 -6.58
N GLY A 56 23.95 32.38 -7.82
CA GLY A 56 23.03 32.15 -8.94
C GLY A 56 22.93 30.67 -9.33
N LEU A 57 21.74 30.21 -9.73
CA LEU A 57 21.53 28.84 -10.21
C LEU A 57 22.14 28.66 -11.62
N SER A 58 23.02 27.67 -11.75
CA SER A 58 23.57 27.18 -13.02
C SER A 58 22.85 25.92 -13.47
N SER A 59 22.93 25.54 -14.75
CA SER A 59 22.25 24.36 -15.30
C SER A 59 22.33 23.11 -14.41
N ASP A 60 21.23 22.36 -14.34
CA ASP A 60 21.09 21.13 -13.56
C ASP A 60 21.21 21.32 -12.04
N GLN A 61 21.00 22.56 -11.57
CA GLN A 61 20.94 22.90 -10.15
C GLN A 61 19.55 23.33 -9.70
N PHE A 62 19.27 23.14 -8.41
CA PHE A 62 18.05 23.61 -7.75
C PHE A 62 18.36 24.27 -6.41
N GLY A 63 17.41 25.07 -5.92
CA GLY A 63 17.40 25.58 -4.56
C GLY A 63 15.97 25.80 -4.09
N PHE A 64 15.75 25.65 -2.78
CA PHE A 64 14.52 26.11 -2.14
C PHE A 64 14.66 27.59 -1.84
N VAL A 65 13.93 28.44 -2.55
CA VAL A 65 14.10 29.91 -2.50
C VAL A 65 12.84 30.63 -2.09
N ASN A 66 12.94 31.65 -1.24
CA ASN A 66 11.77 32.42 -0.80
C ASN A 66 11.38 33.55 -1.77
N ALA A 67 12.24 33.82 -2.75
CA ALA A 67 11.98 34.69 -3.87
C ALA A 67 12.91 34.31 -5.03
N VAL A 68 12.48 34.55 -6.27
CA VAL A 68 13.33 34.36 -7.45
C VAL A 68 14.58 35.25 -7.33
N PRO A 69 15.81 34.68 -7.32
CA PRO A 69 17.03 35.42 -7.08
C PRO A 69 17.32 36.49 -8.14
N SER A 70 17.88 37.61 -7.70
CA SER A 70 18.45 38.63 -8.59
C SER A 70 19.81 38.16 -9.10
N GLY A 71 19.98 38.09 -10.42
CA GLY A 71 21.21 37.59 -11.03
C GLY A 71 21.04 37.19 -12.50
N ASN A 72 19.79 36.96 -12.92
CA ASN A 72 19.44 36.76 -14.31
C ASN A 72 18.45 37.84 -14.75
N GLN A 73 18.88 38.72 -15.66
CA GLN A 73 18.06 39.84 -16.17
C GLN A 73 16.77 39.42 -16.86
N PHE A 74 16.65 38.14 -17.20
CA PHE A 74 15.49 37.59 -17.88
C PHE A 74 14.54 36.84 -16.95
N TRP A 75 14.86 36.75 -15.66
CA TRP A 75 14.00 36.13 -14.66
C TRP A 75 13.09 37.18 -14.03
N HIS A 76 11.90 36.75 -13.61
CA HIS A 76 11.02 37.54 -12.75
C HIS A 76 11.61 37.67 -11.33
N SER A 77 12.73 38.38 -11.21
CA SER A 77 13.47 38.57 -9.96
C SER A 77 12.56 39.17 -8.88
N GLY A 78 12.60 38.61 -7.67
CA GLY A 78 11.76 39.01 -6.54
C GLY A 78 10.34 38.44 -6.55
N ALA A 79 9.96 37.65 -7.56
CA ALA A 79 8.69 36.92 -7.51
C ALA A 79 8.71 35.90 -6.35
N LEU A 80 7.60 35.81 -5.63
CA LEU A 80 7.44 34.98 -4.43
C LEU A 80 6.88 33.59 -4.78
N ASP A 81 6.84 32.71 -3.77
CA ASP A 81 6.21 31.41 -3.84
C ASP A 81 4.67 31.52 -4.04
N HIS A 82 3.99 30.39 -4.16
CA HIS A 82 2.56 30.37 -4.42
C HIS A 82 1.73 30.35 -3.12
N THR A 83 2.30 29.88 -2.02
CA THR A 83 1.57 29.61 -0.77
C THR A 83 0.84 30.86 -0.25
N LEU A 84 -0.50 30.79 -0.16
CA LEU A 84 -1.32 31.91 0.28
C LEU A 84 -1.03 32.29 1.74
N ASN A 85 -0.87 33.60 1.97
CA ASN A 85 -0.55 34.19 3.28
C ASN A 85 0.80 33.71 3.88
N ASP A 86 1.71 33.21 3.06
CA ASP A 86 3.09 32.89 3.46
C ASP A 86 4.08 33.84 2.78
N ALA A 87 4.26 35.03 3.35
CA ALA A 87 5.10 36.06 2.74
C ALA A 87 6.60 35.68 2.61
N ASN A 88 7.03 34.59 3.24
CA ASN A 88 8.40 34.10 3.19
C ASN A 88 8.46 32.60 2.85
N GLY A 89 7.43 32.09 2.17
CA GLY A 89 7.35 30.69 1.76
C GLY A 89 8.44 30.36 0.75
N TYR A 90 8.95 29.14 0.81
CA TYR A 90 9.97 28.63 -0.09
C TYR A 90 9.30 27.96 -1.29
N MET A 91 9.86 28.16 -2.48
CA MET A 91 9.52 27.38 -3.69
C MET A 91 10.70 26.52 -4.11
N PHE A 92 10.44 25.39 -4.78
CA PHE A 92 11.49 24.64 -5.46
C PHE A 92 11.81 25.31 -6.80
N LEU A 93 12.94 26.02 -6.86
CA LEU A 93 13.42 26.68 -8.08
C LEU A 93 14.52 25.84 -8.70
N VAL A 94 14.34 25.45 -9.96
CA VAL A 94 15.26 24.56 -10.66
C VAL A 94 15.62 25.09 -12.04
N THR A 95 16.87 24.84 -12.42
CA THR A 95 17.40 25.12 -13.74
C THR A 95 17.52 23.86 -14.57
N VAL A 96 16.54 23.63 -15.44
CA VAL A 96 16.39 22.40 -16.22
C VAL A 96 17.33 22.39 -17.43
N ASN A 97 18.02 21.27 -17.67
CA ASN A 97 18.91 21.05 -18.82
C ASN A 97 18.94 19.54 -19.25
N THR A 98 19.54 19.21 -20.40
CA THR A 98 19.37 17.92 -21.11
C THR A 98 19.84 16.66 -20.37
N GLY A 99 20.63 16.78 -19.30
CA GLY A 99 21.22 15.63 -18.62
C GLY A 99 20.30 14.97 -17.59
N ASN A 100 19.43 15.75 -16.93
CA ASN A 100 18.63 15.32 -15.79
C ASN A 100 17.16 15.69 -16.01
N LEU A 101 16.27 14.70 -16.08
CA LEU A 101 14.86 14.94 -16.37
C LEU A 101 13.95 14.80 -15.14
N GLN A 102 14.39 14.11 -14.08
CA GLN A 102 13.56 13.88 -12.90
C GLN A 102 13.61 15.09 -11.95
N LEU A 103 12.59 15.94 -12.04
CA LEU A 103 12.44 17.11 -11.17
C LEU A 103 12.19 16.65 -9.73
N ILE A 104 11.18 15.81 -9.54
CA ILE A 104 10.76 15.26 -8.24
C ILE A 104 10.29 13.82 -8.43
N SER A 105 10.64 12.97 -7.47
CA SER A 105 10.11 11.63 -7.28
C SER A 105 9.70 11.45 -5.83
N TYR A 106 8.47 10.99 -5.61
CA TYR A 106 7.89 10.76 -4.30
C TYR A 106 7.28 9.35 -4.26
N LYS A 107 7.71 8.52 -3.31
CA LYS A 107 7.11 7.20 -3.09
C LYS A 107 6.02 7.30 -2.01
N ILE A 108 4.79 6.95 -2.37
CA ILE A 108 3.67 6.84 -1.45
C ILE A 108 3.32 5.38 -1.23
N ASN A 109 3.04 5.02 0.02
CA ASN A 109 2.62 3.68 0.42
C ASN A 109 1.22 3.77 1.06
N ASN A 110 0.59 2.61 1.22
CA ASN A 110 -0.72 2.47 1.88
C ASN A 110 -1.84 3.24 1.17
N LEU A 111 -1.79 3.33 -0.16
CA LEU A 111 -2.95 3.76 -0.93
C LEU A 111 -4.02 2.67 -0.87
N TYR A 112 -5.27 3.09 -0.70
CA TYR A 112 -6.41 2.21 -0.88
C TYR A 112 -6.60 1.92 -2.37
N ILE A 113 -6.44 0.66 -2.76
CA ILE A 113 -6.67 0.20 -4.13
C ILE A 113 -8.14 0.45 -4.51
N GLY A 114 -8.40 0.80 -5.76
CA GLY A 114 -9.74 1.12 -6.29
C GLY A 114 -10.18 2.56 -6.04
N LEU A 115 -9.57 3.30 -5.11
CA LEU A 115 -9.87 4.72 -4.91
C LEU A 115 -9.15 5.61 -5.94
N GLN A 116 -9.79 6.73 -6.26
CA GLN A 116 -9.22 7.77 -7.10
C GLN A 116 -8.44 8.78 -6.27
N TYR A 117 -7.27 9.14 -6.78
CA TYR A 117 -6.40 10.16 -6.22
C TYR A 117 -6.07 11.19 -7.29
N GLU A 118 -5.70 12.38 -6.83
CA GLU A 118 -5.22 13.44 -7.67
C GLU A 118 -3.88 13.94 -7.14
N PHE A 119 -2.86 13.86 -8.00
CA PHE A 119 -1.54 14.40 -7.77
C PHE A 119 -1.45 15.77 -8.45
N THR A 120 -1.17 16.82 -7.69
CA THR A 120 -1.15 18.20 -8.17
C THR A 120 0.11 18.94 -7.75
N ALA A 121 0.48 19.96 -8.51
CA ALA A 121 1.51 20.92 -8.15
C ALA A 121 1.25 22.25 -8.86
N TYR A 122 1.68 23.35 -8.26
CA TYR A 122 1.73 24.64 -8.93
C TYR A 122 3.06 24.81 -9.63
N LEU A 123 3.00 25.13 -10.92
CA LEU A 123 4.17 25.36 -11.76
C LEU A 123 4.16 26.79 -12.32
N ALA A 124 5.33 27.41 -12.38
CA ALA A 124 5.52 28.71 -13.02
C ALA A 124 6.79 28.74 -13.87
N ASN A 125 6.67 29.31 -15.07
CA ASN A 125 7.82 29.67 -15.88
C ASN A 125 8.45 30.96 -15.33
N VAL A 126 9.72 30.88 -14.93
CA VAL A 126 10.43 32.01 -14.27
C VAL A 126 10.93 33.03 -15.28
N PHE A 127 10.93 32.69 -16.58
CA PHE A 127 11.37 33.60 -17.63
C PHE A 127 10.33 34.66 -17.99
N THR A 128 10.82 35.89 -18.04
CA THR A 128 10.11 37.03 -18.64
C THR A 128 9.92 36.82 -20.13
N LYS A 129 8.85 37.39 -20.67
CA LYS A 129 8.56 37.45 -22.12
C LYS A 129 9.67 38.13 -22.95
N ALA A 130 10.54 38.94 -22.31
CA ALA A 130 11.61 39.68 -22.98
C ALA A 130 12.73 38.81 -23.57
N ARG A 131 12.89 37.56 -23.11
CA ARG A 131 13.95 36.63 -23.54
C ARG A 131 13.53 35.69 -24.66
N ILE A 132 12.68 36.12 -25.61
CA ILE A 132 12.34 35.44 -26.90
C ILE A 132 11.03 34.61 -26.90
N SER A 133 10.35 34.62 -28.05
CA SER A 133 9.19 33.78 -28.40
C SER A 133 9.57 32.32 -28.70
N GLY A 134 8.81 31.35 -28.17
CA GLY A 134 8.95 29.92 -28.52
C GLY A 134 9.62 29.04 -27.46
N PHE A 135 9.90 29.59 -26.27
CA PHE A 135 10.47 28.86 -25.14
C PHE A 135 9.37 28.30 -24.25
N ILE A 136 9.12 27.00 -24.38
CA ILE A 136 8.06 26.28 -23.68
C ILE A 136 8.69 25.20 -22.79
N ILE A 137 8.48 25.33 -21.48
CA ILE A 137 8.83 24.28 -20.51
C ILE A 137 7.64 23.33 -20.43
N ASP A 138 7.88 22.06 -20.74
CA ASP A 138 6.91 20.99 -20.55
C ASP A 138 7.32 20.12 -19.37
N VAL A 139 6.39 19.92 -18.45
CA VAL A 139 6.50 18.97 -17.35
C VAL A 139 5.51 17.84 -17.57
N ASN A 140 5.99 16.63 -17.37
CA ASN A 140 5.23 15.40 -17.47
C ASN A 140 5.04 14.84 -16.06
N PHE A 141 3.80 14.78 -15.62
CA PHE A 141 3.38 14.12 -14.40
C PHE A 141 3.16 12.65 -14.73
N GLU A 142 3.88 11.76 -14.06
CA GLU A 142 3.67 10.31 -14.18
C GLU A 142 3.37 9.70 -12.83
N VAL A 143 2.42 8.77 -12.82
CA VAL A 143 2.13 7.91 -11.67
C VAL A 143 2.46 6.48 -12.09
N ARG A 144 3.37 5.83 -11.37
CA ARG A 144 3.80 4.46 -11.67
C ARG A 144 3.64 3.57 -10.44
N ALA A 145 3.37 2.28 -10.64
CA ALA A 145 3.39 1.34 -9.53
C ALA A 145 4.79 1.30 -8.88
N ALA A 146 4.89 1.17 -7.56
CA ALA A 146 6.18 1.13 -6.86
C ALA A 146 6.81 -0.27 -6.84
N THR A 147 6.95 -0.87 -8.02
CA THR A 147 7.56 -2.19 -8.24
C THR A 147 8.76 -2.07 -9.20
N THR A 148 9.58 -3.12 -9.27
CA THR A 148 10.65 -3.19 -10.28
C THR A 148 10.03 -3.12 -11.67
N ASN A 149 10.40 -2.10 -12.47
CA ASN A 149 9.76 -1.77 -13.76
C ASN A 149 8.25 -1.47 -13.66
N GLY A 150 7.84 -0.78 -12.59
CA GLY A 150 6.43 -0.49 -12.32
C GLY A 150 5.69 0.14 -13.51
N PRO A 151 4.52 -0.42 -13.91
CA PRO A 151 3.75 0.09 -15.03
C PRO A 151 3.28 1.53 -14.78
N LEU A 152 3.11 2.27 -15.89
CA LEU A 152 2.50 3.59 -15.90
C LEU A 152 1.00 3.44 -15.60
N LEU A 153 0.53 4.10 -14.55
CA LEU A 153 -0.86 4.10 -14.10
C LEU A 153 -1.62 5.30 -14.63
N ALA A 154 -0.97 6.47 -14.64
CA ALA A 154 -1.51 7.69 -15.23
C ALA A 154 -0.38 8.61 -15.67
N GLN A 155 -0.69 9.47 -16.64
CA GLN A 155 0.24 10.46 -17.16
C GLN A 155 -0.51 11.73 -17.56
N TYR A 156 0.10 12.87 -17.29
CA TYR A 156 -0.35 14.15 -17.80
C TYR A 156 0.86 14.97 -18.26
N LYS A 157 0.80 15.44 -19.51
CA LYS A 157 1.81 16.35 -20.05
C LYS A 157 1.24 17.75 -20.09
N THR A 158 1.92 18.70 -19.46
CA THR A 158 1.51 20.12 -19.51
C THR A 158 1.48 20.61 -20.95
N ILE A 159 0.48 21.42 -21.29
CA ILE A 159 0.41 22.13 -22.58
C ILE A 159 1.22 23.42 -22.45
N GLY A 160 2.53 23.27 -22.26
CA GLY A 160 3.50 24.37 -22.27
C GLY A 160 3.30 25.48 -21.25
N LEU A 161 4.19 25.57 -20.26
CA LEU A 161 4.25 26.72 -19.36
C LEU A 161 4.79 27.95 -20.14
N THR A 162 3.88 28.75 -20.70
CA THR A 162 4.23 29.93 -21.50
C THR A 162 4.87 31.03 -20.63
N THR A 163 5.64 31.92 -21.26
CA THR A 163 6.18 33.11 -20.59
C THR A 163 5.12 34.21 -20.49
N TYR A 164 5.15 34.95 -19.39
CA TYR A 164 4.19 36.01 -19.09
C TYR A 164 4.92 37.34 -18.83
N ASP A 165 4.18 38.45 -18.80
CA ASP A 165 4.72 39.76 -18.40
C ASP A 165 4.98 39.81 -16.89
N SER A 166 4.23 39.03 -16.11
CA SER A 166 4.40 38.75 -14.69
C SER A 166 4.44 37.23 -14.45
N MET A 167 5.33 36.76 -13.56
CA MET A 167 5.36 35.35 -13.18
C MET A 167 3.97 34.89 -12.73
N THR A 168 3.48 33.85 -13.37
CA THR A 168 2.11 33.34 -13.17
C THR A 168 2.19 31.86 -12.83
N TRP A 169 1.61 31.51 -11.69
CA TRP A 169 1.47 30.13 -11.24
C TRP A 169 0.29 29.46 -11.93
N SER A 170 0.47 28.19 -12.28
CA SER A 170 -0.56 27.35 -12.90
C SER A 170 -0.66 26.03 -12.14
N LYS A 171 -1.86 25.67 -11.71
CA LYS A 171 -2.10 24.35 -11.10
C LYS A 171 -2.13 23.30 -12.20
N GLN A 172 -1.29 22.29 -12.05
CA GLN A 172 -1.27 21.12 -12.92
C GLN A 172 -1.69 19.89 -12.11
N SER A 173 -2.39 18.96 -12.74
CA SER A 173 -2.90 17.78 -12.06
C SER A 173 -2.92 16.54 -12.96
N VAL A 174 -2.73 15.38 -12.32
CA VAL A 174 -3.02 14.06 -12.90
C VAL A 174 -3.86 13.27 -11.90
N SER A 175 -5.01 12.77 -12.36
CA SER A 175 -5.84 11.86 -11.58
C SER A 175 -5.54 10.41 -11.93
N PHE A 176 -5.61 9.51 -10.97
CA PHE A 176 -5.41 8.09 -11.18
C PHE A 176 -6.24 7.25 -10.20
N THR A 177 -6.66 6.06 -10.63
CA THR A 177 -7.19 5.04 -9.73
C THR A 177 -6.03 4.19 -9.22
N ALA A 178 -5.89 4.05 -7.91
CA ALA A 178 -4.84 3.21 -7.35
C ALA A 178 -5.10 1.74 -7.69
N THR A 179 -4.25 1.13 -8.50
CA THR A 179 -4.25 -0.33 -8.75
C THR A 179 -3.28 -1.08 -7.85
N HIS A 180 -2.44 -0.33 -7.13
CA HIS A 180 -1.41 -0.84 -6.21
C HIS A 180 -1.45 -0.01 -4.93
N SER A 181 -1.15 -0.65 -3.80
CA SER A 181 -1.07 0.03 -2.50
C SER A 181 0.16 0.92 -2.35
N SER A 182 1.12 0.84 -3.28
CA SER A 182 2.30 1.69 -3.33
C SER A 182 2.56 2.18 -4.76
N VAL A 183 2.75 3.49 -4.91
CA VAL A 183 3.04 4.13 -6.20
C VAL A 183 4.18 5.14 -6.06
N VAL A 184 4.80 5.47 -7.18
CA VAL A 184 5.79 6.53 -7.32
C VAL A 184 5.17 7.64 -8.16
N LEU A 185 5.15 8.84 -7.59
CA LEU A 185 4.73 10.07 -8.25
C LEU A 185 5.97 10.75 -8.81
N LEU A 186 5.95 11.08 -10.10
CA LEU A 186 7.09 11.65 -10.81
C LEU A 186 6.67 12.96 -11.49
N MET A 187 7.53 13.97 -11.39
CA MET A 187 7.53 15.12 -12.29
C MET A 187 8.79 15.09 -13.13
N ILE A 188 8.62 15.03 -14.44
CA ILE A 188 9.69 14.82 -15.41
C ILE A 188 9.70 15.98 -16.41
N SER A 189 10.82 16.64 -16.60
CA SER A 189 10.96 17.62 -17.69
C SER A 189 11.10 16.91 -19.04
N THR A 190 10.40 17.36 -20.09
CA THR A 190 10.43 16.70 -21.41
C THR A 190 11.05 17.51 -22.55
N ASN A 191 11.36 18.81 -22.36
CA ASN A 191 11.93 19.66 -23.41
C ASN A 191 13.32 20.19 -23.00
N GLY A 192 14.38 19.50 -23.43
CA GLY A 192 15.77 19.84 -23.15
C GLY A 192 16.44 20.77 -24.16
N PHE A 193 15.73 21.47 -25.05
CA PHE A 193 16.44 22.28 -26.04
C PHE A 193 16.84 23.66 -25.47
N ILE A 194 18.14 23.86 -25.20
CA ILE A 194 18.87 25.12 -24.96
C ILE A 194 18.93 25.63 -23.48
N ARG A 195 20.18 25.69 -22.97
CA ARG A 195 20.68 26.20 -21.66
C ARG A 195 19.71 26.99 -20.74
N GLY A 196 19.42 26.38 -19.58
CA GLY A 196 19.13 27.08 -18.32
C GLY A 196 17.70 27.59 -18.18
N TYR A 197 16.74 26.67 -18.16
CA TYR A 197 15.32 26.98 -17.92
C TYR A 197 15.00 27.10 -16.44
N GLY A 198 14.53 28.25 -15.96
CA GLY A 198 14.04 28.41 -14.60
C GLY A 198 12.60 27.95 -14.54
N LEU A 199 12.37 26.86 -13.81
CA LEU A 199 11.04 26.38 -13.45
C LEU A 199 10.90 26.54 -11.93
N ALA A 200 9.80 27.15 -11.51
CA ALA A 200 9.41 27.16 -10.11
C ALA A 200 8.28 26.16 -9.89
N ILE A 201 8.38 25.40 -8.81
CA ILE A 201 7.41 24.37 -8.38
C ILE A 201 7.05 24.67 -6.93
N ASP A 202 5.77 24.64 -6.62
CA ASP A 202 5.27 24.83 -5.26
C ASP A 202 3.97 24.06 -5.02
N ASP A 203 3.55 23.97 -3.75
CA ASP A 203 2.28 23.40 -3.31
C ASP A 203 1.99 22.02 -3.93
N ILE A 204 2.93 21.09 -3.75
CA ILE A 204 2.82 19.74 -4.27
C ILE A 204 1.90 18.94 -3.35
N GLU A 205 0.80 18.44 -3.91
CA GLU A 205 -0.26 17.80 -3.15
C GLU A 205 -0.63 16.44 -3.74
N LEU A 206 -0.88 15.46 -2.88
CA LEU A 206 -1.68 14.28 -3.22
C LEU A 206 -2.94 14.27 -2.37
N ARG A 207 -4.11 14.17 -3.01
CA ARG A 207 -5.41 14.10 -2.35
C ARG A 207 -6.26 12.95 -2.89
N GLY A 208 -7.16 12.41 -2.09
CA GLY A 208 -8.18 11.47 -2.55
C GLY A 208 -9.40 12.20 -3.14
N CYS A 209 -10.01 11.68 -4.21
CA CYS A 209 -11.15 12.30 -4.90
C CYS A 209 -12.54 11.96 -4.32
N SER A 210 -12.66 11.21 -3.22
CA SER A 210 -13.97 10.81 -2.64
C SER A 210 -14.27 11.51 -1.31
N THR A 211 -15.51 11.99 -1.15
CA THR A 211 -16.06 12.49 0.11
C THR A 211 -16.27 11.34 1.09
N MET A 212 -15.89 11.53 2.36
CA MET A 212 -16.06 10.51 3.39
C MET A 212 -17.24 10.75 4.33
N GLU A 213 -18.08 11.74 4.04
CA GLU A 213 -19.22 12.11 4.87
C GLU A 213 -20.47 12.38 4.01
N SER A 214 -21.26 11.35 3.71
CA SER A 214 -22.69 11.53 3.34
C SER A 214 -23.56 10.28 3.58
N SER A 215 -23.26 9.46 4.59
CA SER A 215 -24.19 8.42 5.05
C SER A 215 -24.23 8.22 6.57
N PHE A 216 -23.93 9.27 7.33
CA PHE A 216 -24.39 9.40 8.71
C PHE A 216 -25.52 10.42 8.79
N SER A 217 -26.72 9.98 8.44
CA SER A 217 -27.94 10.43 9.11
C SER A 217 -28.72 9.18 9.46
N SER A 218 -28.90 8.98 10.75
CA SER A 218 -29.86 8.05 11.33
C SER A 218 -31.25 8.23 10.69
N THR A 219 -31.96 7.10 10.60
CA THR A 219 -33.39 6.87 10.32
C THR A 219 -33.89 6.88 8.86
N ASP A 220 -34.38 5.69 8.47
CA ASP A 220 -35.48 5.34 7.56
C ASP A 220 -35.32 5.31 6.02
N GLU A 221 -35.39 4.06 5.54
CA GLU A 221 -36.19 3.51 4.42
C GLU A 221 -36.02 3.94 2.95
N LEU A 222 -35.82 2.88 2.13
CA LEU A 222 -36.31 2.63 0.76
C LEU A 222 -35.39 2.91 -0.45
N LEU A 223 -34.59 1.88 -0.77
CA LEU A 223 -34.53 1.12 -2.04
C LEU A 223 -34.73 1.87 -3.39
N SER A 224 -33.71 1.83 -4.28
CA SER A 224 -33.80 1.03 -5.52
C SER A 224 -32.49 1.03 -6.35
N SER A 225 -32.07 -0.20 -6.71
CA SER A 225 -31.28 -0.59 -7.90
C SER A 225 -29.81 -0.14 -8.04
N SER A 226 -28.92 -0.67 -7.21
CA SER A 226 -27.87 -1.60 -7.65
C SER A 226 -27.20 -2.19 -6.40
N SER A 227 -27.01 -3.49 -6.40
CA SER A 227 -26.61 -4.32 -5.25
C SER A 227 -25.14 -4.11 -4.87
N PHE A 228 -24.83 -2.99 -4.24
CA PHE A 228 -23.55 -2.82 -3.55
C PHE A 228 -23.85 -2.47 -2.09
N THR A 229 -23.85 -3.49 -1.24
CA THR A 229 -23.74 -3.26 0.20
C THR A 229 -22.39 -2.60 0.43
N PRO A 230 -22.34 -1.39 1.03
CA PRO A 230 -21.07 -0.78 1.39
C PRO A 230 -20.32 -1.72 2.34
N ILE A 231 -19.05 -1.99 2.06
CA ILE A 231 -18.20 -2.80 2.95
C ILE A 231 -17.30 -1.82 3.70
N VAL A 232 -17.32 -1.86 5.03
CA VAL A 232 -16.48 -0.99 5.85
C VAL A 232 -15.13 -1.67 6.10
N CYS A 233 -14.05 -1.20 5.47
CA CYS A 233 -12.71 -1.71 5.70
C CYS A 233 -11.95 -0.82 6.70
N ARG A 234 -11.55 -1.35 7.85
CA ARG A 234 -10.73 -0.62 8.87
C ARG A 234 -11.31 0.74 9.28
N ASN A 235 -12.63 0.84 9.46
CA ASN A 235 -13.40 2.09 9.64
C ASN A 235 -13.60 2.96 8.39
N PHE A 236 -13.27 2.49 7.19
CA PHE A 236 -13.50 3.20 5.94
C PHE A 236 -14.58 2.52 5.09
N THR A 237 -15.70 3.19 4.83
CA THR A 237 -16.77 2.64 3.98
C THR A 237 -16.35 2.65 2.51
N MET A 238 -16.25 1.47 1.90
CA MET A 238 -16.02 1.29 0.47
C MET A 238 -17.34 1.00 -0.25
N ILE A 239 -17.61 1.73 -1.32
CA ILE A 239 -18.81 1.57 -2.15
C ILE A 239 -18.39 0.92 -3.47
N GLY A 240 -18.95 -0.25 -3.78
CA GLY A 240 -18.70 -0.93 -5.06
C GLY A 240 -17.38 -1.70 -5.15
N VAL A 241 -16.64 -1.87 -4.04
CA VAL A 241 -15.31 -2.48 -4.04
C VAL A 241 -15.11 -3.39 -2.81
N SER A 242 -14.45 -4.53 -3.01
CA SER A 242 -14.14 -5.57 -2.01
C SER A 242 -12.91 -5.21 -1.15
N CYS A 243 -12.95 -5.41 0.17
CA CYS A 243 -11.79 -5.29 1.05
C CYS A 243 -10.73 -6.32 0.69
N CYS A 244 -11.16 -7.54 0.34
CA CYS A 244 -10.26 -8.62 -0.06
C CYS A 244 -9.49 -8.32 -1.33
N TYR A 245 -10.15 -7.74 -2.34
CA TYR A 245 -9.48 -7.35 -3.58
C TYR A 245 -8.49 -6.20 -3.37
N THR A 246 -8.86 -5.22 -2.52
CA THR A 246 -8.12 -3.96 -2.39
C THR A 246 -6.98 -4.00 -1.40
N LEU A 247 -7.14 -4.74 -0.30
CA LEU A 247 -6.13 -4.82 0.75
C LEU A 247 -5.24 -6.06 0.61
N GLN A 248 -5.71 -7.08 -0.11
CA GLN A 248 -5.10 -8.42 -0.18
C GLN A 248 -4.54 -8.86 1.17
N PRO A 249 -5.36 -8.86 2.24
CA PRO A 249 -4.85 -8.85 3.61
C PRO A 249 -4.36 -10.21 4.10
N CYS A 250 -4.75 -11.31 3.44
CA CYS A 250 -4.41 -12.66 3.87
C CYS A 250 -3.06 -13.10 3.31
N GLN A 251 -2.19 -13.60 4.20
CA GLN A 251 -0.86 -14.13 3.88
C GLN A 251 -0.90 -15.65 3.70
N ASN A 252 0.23 -16.24 3.29
CA ASN A 252 0.44 -17.68 3.23
C ASN A 252 -0.66 -18.46 2.49
N ASN A 253 -1.18 -17.86 1.41
CA ASN A 253 -2.26 -18.43 0.59
C ASN A 253 -3.61 -18.58 1.30
N GLY A 254 -3.87 -17.75 2.32
CA GLY A 254 -5.19 -17.66 2.96
C GLY A 254 -6.27 -17.10 2.06
N THR A 255 -7.47 -17.66 2.19
CA THR A 255 -8.64 -17.25 1.42
C THR A 255 -9.29 -16.05 2.11
N CYS A 256 -9.44 -14.95 1.37
CA CYS A 256 -10.08 -13.75 1.89
C CYS A 256 -11.57 -13.72 1.54
N GLU A 257 -12.42 -13.40 2.51
CA GLU A 257 -13.84 -13.12 2.32
C GLU A 257 -14.22 -11.76 2.92
N ASP A 258 -14.99 -10.97 2.17
CA ASP A 258 -15.53 -9.72 2.68
C ASP A 258 -16.60 -10.02 3.74
N THR A 259 -16.56 -9.30 4.86
CA THR A 259 -17.52 -9.49 5.94
C THR A 259 -17.78 -8.19 6.69
N GLN A 260 -19.04 -7.98 7.04
CA GLN A 260 -19.45 -6.86 7.90
C GLN A 260 -19.42 -7.23 9.39
N ALA A 261 -18.99 -8.46 9.73
CA ALA A 261 -18.99 -8.97 11.10
C ALA A 261 -17.91 -8.33 11.99
N ASN A 262 -16.90 -7.68 11.39
CA ASN A 262 -15.84 -6.99 12.11
C ASN A 262 -15.56 -5.61 11.50
N ILE A 263 -14.83 -4.78 12.24
CA ILE A 263 -14.47 -3.40 11.88
C ILE A 263 -13.49 -3.31 10.71
N ASP A 264 -12.82 -4.42 10.41
CA ASP A 264 -11.82 -4.53 9.36
C ASP A 264 -12.43 -4.83 7.99
N GLY A 265 -13.68 -5.32 7.92
CA GLY A 265 -14.44 -5.50 6.68
C GLY A 265 -14.13 -6.79 5.92
N TYR A 266 -13.24 -7.63 6.44
CA TYR A 266 -12.82 -8.90 5.82
C TYR A 266 -12.45 -9.93 6.89
N SER A 267 -12.38 -11.18 6.45
CA SER A 267 -11.90 -12.32 7.23
C SER A 267 -10.97 -13.18 6.39
N CYS A 268 -9.91 -13.66 7.01
CA CYS A 268 -8.98 -14.60 6.40
C CYS A 268 -9.25 -16.01 6.89
N SER A 269 -9.58 -16.91 5.98
CA SER A 269 -9.59 -18.35 6.24
C SER A 269 -8.19 -18.89 5.97
N CYS A 270 -7.52 -19.29 7.05
CA CYS A 270 -6.12 -19.70 6.98
C CYS A 270 -5.98 -21.14 6.49
N PRO A 271 -5.01 -21.42 5.61
CA PRO A 271 -4.69 -22.80 5.27
C PRO A 271 -4.15 -23.51 6.50
N PHE A 272 -4.31 -24.81 6.51
CA PHE A 272 -3.87 -25.66 7.62
C PHE A 272 -2.37 -25.48 7.88
N GLY A 273 -1.98 -25.28 9.14
CA GLY A 273 -0.61 -24.90 9.52
C GLY A 273 -0.38 -23.42 9.76
N PHE A 274 -1.29 -22.57 9.31
CA PHE A 274 -1.21 -21.14 9.50
C PHE A 274 -2.32 -20.64 10.42
N SER A 275 -2.04 -19.56 11.14
CA SER A 275 -3.02 -18.88 11.98
C SER A 275 -2.68 -17.39 12.10
N GLY A 276 -3.42 -16.67 12.95
CA GLY A 276 -3.32 -15.23 13.05
C GLY A 276 -4.41 -14.55 12.22
N PHE A 277 -4.58 -13.25 12.43
CA PHE A 277 -5.68 -12.50 11.81
C PHE A 277 -5.51 -12.36 10.30
N HIS A 278 -4.27 -12.41 9.82
CA HIS A 278 -3.86 -12.36 8.42
C HIS A 278 -3.19 -13.66 7.97
N CYS A 279 -3.33 -14.76 8.71
CA CYS A 279 -2.64 -16.03 8.46
C CYS A 279 -1.10 -15.92 8.47
N GLU A 280 -0.58 -14.97 9.23
CA GLU A 280 0.83 -14.60 9.31
C GLU A 280 1.67 -15.53 10.19
N ILE A 281 1.03 -16.31 11.07
CA ILE A 281 1.71 -17.19 12.02
C ILE A 281 1.83 -18.58 11.39
N ASP A 282 3.07 -19.00 11.11
CA ASP A 282 3.40 -20.34 10.59
C ASP A 282 3.72 -21.30 11.74
N HIS A 283 2.93 -22.36 11.87
CA HIS A 283 3.07 -23.38 12.91
C HIS A 283 3.80 -24.64 12.45
N ARG A 284 4.34 -24.68 11.22
CA ARG A 284 5.05 -25.85 10.67
C ARG A 284 6.37 -26.08 11.41
N PRO A 285 6.51 -27.15 12.22
CA PRO A 285 7.76 -27.42 12.91
C PRO A 285 8.52 -28.52 12.16
N CYS A 286 9.74 -28.20 11.71
CA CYS A 286 10.61 -29.20 11.11
C CYS A 286 12.10 -28.92 11.37
N ILE A 287 12.86 -30.01 11.51
CA ILE A 287 14.32 -30.00 11.61
C ILE A 287 14.87 -30.61 10.32
N CYS A 288 15.59 -29.80 9.53
CA CYS A 288 16.26 -30.29 8.33
C CYS A 288 17.76 -30.51 8.58
N SER A 289 18.27 -31.60 8.03
CA SER A 289 19.69 -31.95 8.04
C SER A 289 20.26 -31.91 6.61
N VAL A 290 21.45 -31.35 6.45
CA VAL A 290 22.15 -31.33 5.15
C VAL A 290 22.87 -32.66 4.95
N THR A 291 22.57 -33.34 3.86
CA THR A 291 23.28 -34.56 3.43
C THR A 291 24.47 -34.19 2.54
N SER A 292 25.43 -35.11 2.39
CA SER A 292 26.74 -34.88 1.75
C SER A 292 26.71 -34.37 0.30
N ASN A 293 25.54 -34.33 -0.35
CA ASN A 293 25.36 -33.95 -1.75
C ASN A 293 24.59 -32.63 -1.94
N SER A 294 24.58 -31.74 -0.93
CA SER A 294 23.78 -30.49 -0.96
C SER A 294 22.26 -30.71 -1.02
N THR A 295 21.81 -31.94 -0.83
CA THR A 295 20.41 -32.32 -0.62
C THR A 295 20.09 -32.25 0.87
N PHE A 296 18.88 -31.84 1.24
CA PHE A 296 18.44 -31.83 2.64
C PHE A 296 17.41 -32.93 2.86
N ASN A 297 17.41 -33.49 4.07
CA ASN A 297 16.37 -34.39 4.54
C ASN A 297 15.73 -33.78 5.79
N CYS A 298 14.42 -33.56 5.74
CA CYS A 298 13.67 -32.93 6.82
C CYS A 298 12.88 -34.01 7.57
N THR A 299 13.02 -34.01 8.89
CA THR A 299 12.15 -34.81 9.76
C THR A 299 10.98 -33.94 10.16
N CYS A 300 9.77 -34.42 9.85
CA CYS A 300 8.54 -33.73 10.16
C CYS A 300 8.06 -34.13 11.55
N ASP A 301 7.64 -33.13 12.33
CA ASP A 301 6.95 -33.38 13.59
C ASP A 301 5.62 -34.09 13.31
N ASP A 302 5.04 -34.73 14.34
CA ASP A 302 3.80 -35.49 14.21
C ASP A 302 2.69 -34.68 13.52
N GLY A 303 1.95 -35.33 12.60
CA GLY A 303 0.90 -34.68 11.80
C GLY A 303 1.38 -33.98 10.51
N TRP A 304 2.69 -33.94 10.25
CA TRP A 304 3.28 -33.32 9.06
C TRP A 304 3.93 -34.34 8.12
N GLN A 305 3.93 -34.04 6.82
CA GLN A 305 4.52 -34.85 5.76
C GLN A 305 5.02 -33.98 4.58
N GLY A 306 5.74 -34.60 3.66
CA GLY A 306 6.36 -33.92 2.51
C GLY A 306 7.85 -33.70 2.70
N ILE A 307 8.55 -33.31 1.64
CA ILE A 307 10.02 -33.20 1.61
C ILE A 307 10.51 -32.07 2.53
N HIS A 308 9.66 -31.08 2.75
CA HIS A 308 9.88 -29.90 3.57
C HIS A 308 8.89 -29.80 4.74
N CYS A 309 8.16 -30.88 5.04
CA CYS A 309 7.06 -30.85 5.99
C CYS A 309 6.02 -29.77 5.63
N GLU A 310 5.82 -29.59 4.32
CA GLU A 310 4.99 -28.55 3.74
C GLU A 310 3.51 -28.91 3.74
N SER A 311 3.20 -30.18 4.00
CA SER A 311 1.85 -30.73 3.97
C SER A 311 1.55 -31.49 5.25
N THR A 312 0.28 -31.67 5.56
CA THR A 312 -0.13 -32.43 6.75
C THR A 312 -0.66 -33.78 6.37
N ILE A 313 -0.51 -34.71 7.31
CA ILE A 313 -1.13 -36.02 7.20
C ILE A 313 -2.64 -35.80 7.32
N ASN A 314 -3.38 -36.10 6.26
CA ASN A 314 -4.83 -36.12 6.35
C ASN A 314 -5.26 -37.43 7.01
N PHE A 315 -5.51 -37.40 8.31
CA PHE A 315 -5.95 -38.58 9.06
C PHE A 315 -7.25 -39.18 8.52
N CYS A 316 -8.10 -38.38 7.85
CA CYS A 316 -9.31 -38.88 7.20
C CYS A 316 -9.05 -39.75 5.97
N ASP A 317 -7.85 -39.75 5.38
CA ASP A 317 -7.53 -40.63 4.24
C ASP A 317 -7.48 -42.11 4.67
N THR A 318 -7.24 -42.36 5.96
CA THR A 318 -7.12 -43.70 6.55
C THR A 318 -8.29 -44.09 7.45
N VAL A 319 -9.22 -43.15 7.68
CA VAL A 319 -10.30 -43.30 8.65
C VAL A 319 -11.64 -43.24 7.95
N ILE A 320 -12.52 -44.18 8.29
CA ILE A 320 -13.88 -44.25 7.77
C ILE A 320 -14.84 -43.97 8.93
N CYS A 321 -15.61 -42.89 8.84
CA CYS A 321 -16.74 -42.66 9.74
C CYS A 321 -17.93 -43.48 9.24
N GLU A 322 -18.43 -44.40 10.06
CA GLU A 322 -19.57 -45.24 9.76
C GLU A 322 -20.89 -44.47 9.78
N ASN A 323 -21.97 -45.12 9.33
CA ASN A 323 -23.35 -44.61 9.40
C ASN A 323 -23.54 -43.18 8.85
N GLN A 324 -22.82 -42.85 7.77
CA GLN A 324 -22.84 -41.52 7.12
C GLN A 324 -22.24 -40.39 7.98
N GLY A 325 -21.36 -40.73 8.94
CA GLY A 325 -20.56 -39.74 9.64
C GLY A 325 -19.63 -38.97 8.71
N ILE A 326 -19.40 -37.69 9.03
CA ILE A 326 -18.49 -36.83 8.25
C ILE A 326 -17.14 -36.79 8.98
N CYS A 327 -16.07 -37.23 8.31
CA CYS A 327 -14.72 -37.09 8.87
C CYS A 327 -14.24 -35.66 8.74
N ARG A 328 -13.76 -35.08 9.84
CA ARG A 328 -13.04 -33.81 9.85
C ARG A 328 -11.59 -34.02 10.31
N PRO A 329 -10.59 -33.65 9.50
CA PRO A 329 -9.19 -33.74 9.90
C PRO A 329 -8.86 -32.68 10.97
N LEU A 330 -8.00 -33.06 11.92
CA LEU A 330 -7.44 -32.21 12.97
C LEU A 330 -5.90 -32.23 12.87
N LEU A 331 -5.20 -31.29 13.53
CA LEU A 331 -3.74 -31.11 13.43
C LEU A 331 -2.94 -32.39 13.71
N LEU A 332 -3.38 -33.20 14.67
CA LEU A 332 -2.71 -34.44 15.07
C LEU A 332 -3.68 -35.64 15.13
N ASN A 333 -4.91 -35.50 14.60
CA ASN A 333 -5.96 -36.51 14.74
C ASN A 333 -7.09 -36.30 13.71
N TYR A 334 -8.22 -36.95 13.89
CA TYR A 334 -9.47 -36.71 13.19
C TYR A 334 -10.63 -36.67 14.20
N THR A 335 -11.79 -36.22 13.75
CA THR A 335 -13.06 -36.42 14.44
C THR A 335 -14.13 -36.86 13.45
N CYS A 336 -15.02 -37.76 13.86
CA CYS A 336 -16.22 -38.11 13.10
C CYS A 336 -17.42 -37.33 13.63
N GLU A 337 -18.06 -36.55 12.77
CA GLU A 337 -19.34 -35.91 13.09
C GLU A 337 -20.47 -36.90 12.85
N CYS A 338 -21.05 -37.40 13.93
CA CYS A 338 -22.07 -38.44 13.87
C CYS A 338 -23.47 -37.87 13.60
N PRO A 339 -24.25 -38.48 12.69
CA PRO A 339 -25.65 -38.13 12.49
C PRO A 339 -26.49 -38.41 13.73
N ASN A 340 -27.67 -37.77 13.81
CA ASN A 340 -28.60 -37.97 14.92
C ASN A 340 -28.95 -39.45 15.11
N GLY A 341 -28.79 -39.92 16.36
CA GLY A 341 -29.02 -41.31 16.73
C GLY A 341 -27.80 -42.21 16.57
N TYR A 342 -26.63 -41.69 16.21
CA TYR A 342 -25.37 -42.43 16.20
C TYR A 342 -24.33 -41.77 17.12
N SER A 343 -23.41 -42.56 17.65
CA SER A 343 -22.31 -42.13 18.52
C SER A 343 -21.11 -43.08 18.40
N GLY A 344 -20.03 -42.81 19.14
CA GLY A 344 -18.77 -43.56 19.01
C GLY A 344 -17.69 -42.76 18.29
N LEU A 345 -16.45 -43.25 18.29
CA LEU A 345 -15.31 -42.54 17.68
C LEU A 345 -15.43 -42.50 16.15
N HIS A 346 -16.09 -43.51 15.56
CA HIS A 346 -16.36 -43.66 14.14
C HIS A 346 -17.86 -43.70 13.84
N CYS A 347 -18.71 -43.24 14.75
CA CYS A 347 -20.18 -43.27 14.59
C CYS A 347 -20.78 -44.68 14.46
N GLU A 348 -20.09 -45.69 14.97
CA GLU A 348 -20.42 -47.11 14.91
C GLU A 348 -21.57 -47.52 15.86
N ILE A 349 -21.86 -46.71 16.87
CA ILE A 349 -22.86 -47.01 17.91
C ILE A 349 -24.21 -46.43 17.52
N ASN A 350 -25.21 -47.28 17.31
CA ASN A 350 -26.60 -46.86 17.10
C ASN A 350 -27.29 -46.59 18.45
N SER A 351 -27.50 -45.32 18.76
CA SER A 351 -28.16 -44.82 19.96
C SER A 351 -29.69 -44.90 19.90
N ILE A 352 -30.29 -45.35 18.79
CA ILE A 352 -31.74 -45.50 18.60
C ILE A 352 -32.24 -46.88 19.07
N THR A 353 -31.35 -47.87 19.24
CA THR A 353 -31.70 -49.24 19.65
C THR A 353 -31.19 -49.66 21.03
N ALA A 354 -30.53 -48.76 21.78
CA ALA A 354 -30.11 -49.08 23.14
C ALA A 354 -31.34 -49.20 24.06
N PRO A 355 -31.57 -50.36 24.72
CA PRO A 355 -32.69 -50.51 25.63
C PRO A 355 -32.51 -49.59 26.84
N THR A 356 -33.56 -48.85 27.16
CA THR A 356 -33.66 -47.99 28.34
C THR A 356 -33.74 -48.84 29.61
N ILE A 357 -32.64 -48.98 30.36
CA ILE A 357 -32.70 -49.36 31.78
C ILE A 357 -31.67 -48.59 32.64
N SER A 358 -32.24 -47.83 33.57
CA SER A 358 -31.81 -47.31 34.88
C SER A 358 -30.35 -47.37 35.37
N THR A 359 -29.89 -46.20 35.81
CA THR A 359 -29.09 -45.88 37.02
C THR A 359 -27.97 -46.83 37.47
N ILE A 360 -26.74 -46.29 37.58
CA ILE A 360 -25.94 -46.25 38.82
C ILE A 360 -24.87 -45.15 38.68
N SER A 361 -24.78 -44.31 39.70
CA SER A 361 -23.69 -43.35 39.94
C SER A 361 -22.44 -44.09 40.41
N THR A 362 -21.25 -43.73 39.93
CA THR A 362 -20.07 -43.36 40.76
C THR A 362 -18.83 -43.14 39.90
N THR A 363 -18.19 -41.99 40.14
CA THR A 363 -16.74 -41.72 40.19
C THR A 363 -15.78 -42.85 39.83
N THR A 364 -14.81 -42.59 38.93
CA THR A 364 -13.36 -42.58 39.25
C THR A 364 -12.49 -42.23 38.03
N THR A 365 -11.66 -41.20 38.22
CA THR A 365 -10.24 -41.06 37.82
C THR A 365 -9.80 -41.27 36.36
N MET A 366 -9.23 -40.18 35.82
CA MET A 366 -8.25 -40.12 34.73
C MET A 366 -7.16 -41.20 34.86
N PRO A 367 -6.76 -41.86 33.76
CA PRO A 367 -5.44 -42.45 33.65
C PRO A 367 -4.47 -41.38 33.14
N SER A 368 -3.69 -40.84 34.07
CA SER A 368 -2.37 -40.30 33.77
C SER A 368 -1.42 -41.46 33.51
N THR A 369 -0.93 -41.59 32.28
CA THR A 369 0.39 -42.18 32.02
C THR A 369 1.29 -41.07 31.53
N VAL A 370 2.08 -40.59 32.49
CA VAL A 370 3.31 -39.83 32.30
C VAL A 370 4.21 -40.63 31.37
N ASP A 371 4.74 -40.00 30.33
CA ASP A 371 6.14 -40.25 29.98
C ASP A 371 6.91 -38.95 30.11
N GLN A 372 7.87 -38.96 31.03
CA GLN A 372 8.87 -37.91 31.14
C GLN A 372 9.96 -38.24 30.13
N GLN A 373 10.04 -37.42 29.09
CA GLN A 373 11.33 -37.06 28.54
C GLN A 373 11.40 -35.55 28.39
N GLY A 374 12.49 -35.01 28.92
CA GLY A 374 12.71 -33.60 29.15
C GLY A 374 12.54 -32.79 27.88
N LYS A 375 11.70 -31.78 28.00
CA LYS A 375 11.70 -30.61 27.13
C LYS A 375 13.11 -30.00 27.21
N VAL A 376 13.94 -30.27 26.20
CA VAL A 376 15.23 -29.59 26.05
C VAL A 376 14.90 -28.13 25.73
N PRO A 377 15.46 -27.14 26.45
CA PRO A 377 15.30 -25.74 26.07
C PRO A 377 15.89 -25.55 24.67
N TYR A 378 15.27 -24.68 23.87
CA TYR A 378 15.86 -24.17 22.64
C TYR A 378 17.22 -23.53 22.96
N SER A 379 18.30 -24.30 22.88
CA SER A 379 19.67 -23.81 22.87
C SER A 379 20.59 -24.78 22.14
N GLU A 380 21.14 -24.29 21.02
CA GLU A 380 22.44 -24.65 20.46
C GLU A 380 22.66 -26.10 20.00
N TYR A 381 22.06 -26.45 18.85
CA TYR A 381 22.70 -27.37 17.91
C TYR A 381 23.40 -26.55 16.81
N PRO A 382 24.73 -26.60 16.67
CA PRO A 382 25.45 -25.79 15.69
C PRO A 382 25.16 -26.13 14.22
N ASN A 383 24.31 -27.13 13.95
CA ASN A 383 23.99 -27.62 12.59
C ASN A 383 22.48 -27.76 12.29
N SER A 384 21.56 -27.31 13.16
CA SER A 384 20.12 -27.38 12.88
C SER A 384 19.67 -26.15 12.06
N ILE A 385 19.18 -26.38 10.84
CA ILE A 385 18.61 -25.34 9.97
C ILE A 385 17.08 -25.44 10.11
N LEU A 386 16.43 -24.34 10.54
CA LEU A 386 14.98 -24.20 10.40
C LEU A 386 14.63 -24.20 8.91
N CYS A 387 13.61 -24.93 8.49
CA CYS A 387 13.27 -25.18 7.08
C CYS A 387 13.23 -23.91 6.21
N PHE A 388 12.87 -22.76 6.79
CA PHE A 388 12.91 -21.45 6.13
C PHE A 388 14.32 -21.00 5.71
N GLN A 389 15.36 -21.27 6.50
CA GLN A 389 16.75 -20.92 6.17
C GLN A 389 17.32 -21.75 5.01
N ALA A 390 16.76 -22.93 4.72
CA ALA A 390 17.15 -23.73 3.56
C ALA A 390 16.60 -23.13 2.26
N TYR A 391 15.37 -22.59 2.29
CA TYR A 391 14.69 -22.04 1.11
C TYR A 391 15.40 -20.80 0.53
N TRP A 392 16.05 -19.98 1.38
CA TRP A 392 16.78 -18.77 0.97
C TRP A 392 18.26 -18.99 0.66
N LYS A 393 18.78 -20.22 0.78
CA LYS A 393 20.18 -20.52 0.39
C LYS A 393 20.33 -20.95 -1.07
N THR A 394 19.23 -21.13 -1.81
CA THR A 394 19.24 -21.62 -3.20
C THR A 394 18.44 -20.75 -4.18
N ALA A 395 18.20 -19.48 -3.85
CA ALA A 395 17.69 -18.49 -4.81
C ALA A 395 18.81 -17.51 -5.23
#